data_AF-A0A3B9II44-F1
#
_entry.id   AF-A0A3B9II44-F1
#
_cell.length_a   1.000
_cell.length_b   1.000
_cell.length_c   1.000
_cell.angle_alpha   90.00
_cell.angle_beta   90.00
_cell.angle_gamma   90.00
#
_symmetry.space_group_name_H-M   'P 1'
#
loop_
_entity.id
_entity.type
_entity.pdbx_description
1 polymer ?
#
loop_
_entity_poly.entity_id
_entity_poly.type
_entity_poly.pdbx_seq_one_letter_code
_entity_poly.pdbx_strand_id
1 'polypeptide(L)'
;MRRRLILGALALVVVVVVAVVAVPLLTGAGPIPPATVDPARLDAGQRARLVERGRYIARAADCAACHVAEDGRAYAGGLPMETP
;
A
#
# COMPACT_ATOMS: atom_id res chain seq x y z
N MET A 1 -46.94 -9.68 2.28
CA MET A 1 -45.79 -9.75 3.23
C MET A 1 -44.59 -10.52 2.67
N ARG A 2 -44.77 -11.75 2.17
CA ARG A 2 -43.67 -12.59 1.61
C ARG A 2 -42.83 -11.93 0.50
N ARG A 3 -43.46 -11.24 -0.46
CA ARG A 3 -42.74 -10.52 -1.55
C ARG A 3 -41.84 -9.38 -1.05
N ARG A 4 -42.25 -8.66 0.00
CA ARG A 4 -41.44 -7.59 0.60
C ARG A 4 -40.24 -8.16 1.36
N LEU A 5 -40.41 -9.31 2.02
CA LEU A 5 -39.32 -10.03 2.68
C LEU A 5 -38.28 -10.55 1.67
N ILE A 6 -38.73 -11.10 0.54
CA ILE A 6 -37.84 -11.60 -0.53
C ILE A 6 -37.02 -10.45 -1.15
N LEU A 7 -37.66 -9.31 -1.45
CA LEU A 7 -36.96 -8.15 -1.99
C LEU A 7 -35.94 -7.56 -1.00
N GLY A 8 -36.29 -7.52 0.29
CA GLY A 8 -35.37 -7.08 1.35
C GLY A 8 -34.15 -8.01 1.48
N ALA A 9 -34.37 -9.32 1.44
CA ALA A 9 -33.29 -10.31 1.48
C ALA A 9 -32.37 -10.19 0.24
N LEU A 10 -32.92 -10.01 -0.96
CA LEU A 10 -32.13 -9.79 -2.17
C LEU A 10 -31.29 -8.51 -2.11
N ALA A 11 -31.87 -7.41 -1.65
CA ALA A 11 -31.15 -6.15 -1.48
C ALA A 11 -30.00 -6.30 -0.48
N LEU A 12 -30.23 -6.98 0.65
CA LEU A 12 -29.19 -7.25 1.65
C LEU A 12 -28.05 -8.11 1.06
N VAL A 13 -28.38 -9.17 0.31
CA VAL A 13 -27.37 -10.01 -0.35
C VAL A 13 -26.53 -9.18 -1.32
N VAL A 14 -27.14 -8.33 -2.14
CA VAL A 14 -26.41 -7.45 -3.06
C VAL A 14 -25.47 -6.51 -2.30
N VAL A 15 -25.95 -5.88 -1.23
CA VAL A 15 -25.11 -4.99 -0.40
C VAL A 15 -23.93 -5.74 0.21
N VAL A 16 -24.16 -6.94 0.75
CA VAL A 16 -23.10 -7.78 1.32
C VAL A 16 -22.08 -8.18 0.26
N VAL A 17 -22.53 -8.60 -0.93
CA VAL A 17 -21.63 -8.98 -2.03
C VAL A 17 -20.80 -7.77 -2.49
N VAL A 18 -21.43 -6.60 -2.64
CA VAL A 18 -20.73 -5.36 -2.99
C VAL A 18 -19.70 -5.00 -1.93
N ALA A 19 -20.03 -5.10 -0.64
CA ALA A 19 -19.10 -4.82 0.44
C ALA A 19 -17.92 -5.80 0.44
N VAL A 20 -18.16 -7.10 0.28
CA VAL A 20 -17.12 -8.14 0.23
C VAL A 20 -16.14 -7.93 -0.92
N VAL A 21 -16.59 -7.38 -2.05
CA VAL A 21 -15.73 -7.10 -3.22
C VAL A 21 -15.06 -5.72 -3.13
N ALA A 22 -15.81 -4.67 -2.76
CA ALA A 22 -15.31 -3.30 -2.81
C ALA A 22 -14.32 -2.98 -1.68
N VAL A 23 -14.56 -3.48 -0.46
CA VAL A 23 -13.70 -3.20 0.71
C VAL A 23 -12.24 -3.63 0.51
N PRO A 24 -11.91 -4.86 0.06
CA PRO A 24 -10.51 -5.24 -0.15
C PRO A 24 -9.86 -4.45 -1.29
N LEU A 25 -10.61 -4.12 -2.35
CA LEU A 25 -10.10 -3.31 -3.47
C LEU A 25 -9.76 -1.88 -3.06
N LEU A 26 -10.54 -1.29 -2.15
CA LEU A 26 -10.35 0.09 -1.69
C LEU A 26 -9.30 0.21 -0.58
N THR A 27 -9.18 -0.81 0.27
CA THR A 27 -8.23 -0.80 1.39
C THR A 27 -6.88 -1.43 1.03
N GLY A 28 -6.79 -2.12 -0.11
CA GLY A 28 -5.63 -2.94 -0.45
C GLY A 28 -5.48 -4.17 0.46
N ALA A 29 -6.51 -4.51 1.23
CA ALA A 29 -6.53 -5.70 2.08
C ALA A 29 -6.57 -6.96 1.19
N GLY A 30 -5.43 -7.62 1.07
CA GLY A 30 -5.28 -8.84 0.30
C GLY A 30 -3.86 -9.41 0.41
N PRO A 31 -3.61 -10.58 -0.19
CA PRO A 31 -2.27 -11.14 -0.24
C PRO A 31 -1.32 -10.20 -0.98
N ILE A 32 -0.17 -9.90 -0.37
CA ILE A 32 0.89 -9.14 -1.04
C ILE A 32 1.37 -9.99 -2.22
N PRO A 33 1.30 -9.51 -3.48
CA PRO A 33 1.79 -10.26 -4.62
C PRO A 33 3.30 -10.52 -4.47
N PRO A 34 3.81 -11.62 -5.03
CA PRO A 34 5.24 -11.90 -4.98
C PRO A 34 6.04 -10.77 -5.64
N ALA A 35 7.27 -10.56 -5.19
CA ALA A 35 8.17 -9.58 -5.78
C ALA A 35 8.30 -9.83 -7.29
N THR A 36 7.98 -8.81 -8.09
CA THR A 36 8.00 -8.88 -9.56
C THR A 36 9.36 -8.57 -10.16
N VAL A 37 10.30 -8.10 -9.33
CA VAL A 37 11.66 -7.72 -9.74
C VAL A 37 12.67 -8.36 -8.79
N ASP A 38 13.61 -9.12 -9.35
CA ASP A 38 14.81 -9.59 -8.66
C ASP A 38 15.97 -8.62 -8.96
N PRO A 39 16.42 -7.80 -7.99
CA PRO A 39 17.50 -6.84 -8.21
C PRO A 39 18.82 -7.49 -8.64
N ALA A 40 19.05 -8.77 -8.32
CA ALA A 40 20.27 -9.47 -8.70
C ALA A 40 20.34 -9.72 -10.22
N ARG A 41 19.18 -9.75 -10.90
CA ARG A 41 19.08 -10.02 -12.35
C ARG A 41 19.09 -8.76 -13.22
N LEU A 42 19.16 -7.58 -12.62
CA LEU A 42 19.13 -6.32 -13.36
C LEU A 42 20.50 -5.97 -13.93
N ASP A 43 20.52 -5.62 -15.22
CA ASP A 43 21.67 -4.95 -15.83
C ASP A 43 21.89 -3.55 -15.24
N ALA A 44 23.02 -2.92 -15.58
CA ALA A 44 23.39 -1.62 -15.03
C ALA A 44 22.36 -0.52 -15.34
N GLY A 45 21.80 -0.51 -16.55
CA GLY A 45 20.82 0.50 -16.97
C GLY A 45 19.47 0.32 -16.30
N GLN A 46 18.99 -0.93 -16.19
CA GLN A 46 17.78 -1.28 -15.46
C GLN A 46 17.90 -0.92 -13.98
N ARG A 47 19.05 -1.22 -13.37
CA ARG A 47 19.32 -0.89 -11.96
C ARG A 47 19.34 0.61 -11.72
N ALA A 48 19.96 1.38 -12.62
CA ALA A 48 19.95 2.84 -12.54
C ALA A 48 18.52 3.40 -12.59
N ARG A 49 17.67 2.90 -13.49
CA ARG A 49 16.25 3.28 -13.54
C ARG A 49 15.48 2.90 -12.28
N LEU A 50 15.75 1.73 -11.70
CA LEU A 50 15.10 1.29 -10.47
C LEU A 50 15.50 2.20 -9.28
N VAL A 51 16.78 2.53 -9.15
CA VAL A 51 17.28 3.45 -8.13
C VAL A 51 16.65 4.83 -8.28
N GLU A 52 16.57 5.36 -9.50
CA GLU A 52 15.95 6.66 -9.75
C GLU A 52 14.46 6.67 -9.38
N ARG A 53 13.73 5.60 -9.73
CA ARG A 53 12.32 5.43 -9.30
C ARG A 53 12.20 5.36 -7.78
N GLY A 54 13.06 4.59 -7.12
CA GLY A 54 13.08 4.50 -5.65
C GLY A 54 13.34 5.85 -4.98
N ARG A 55 14.31 6.61 -5.52
CA ARG A 55 14.64 7.97 -5.06
C ARG A 55 13.45 8.92 -5.17
N TYR A 56 12.68 8.83 -6.26
CA TYR A 56 11.46 9.61 -6.41
C TYR A 56 10.42 9.25 -5.35
N ILE A 57 10.15 7.94 -5.16
CA ILE A 57 9.14 7.46 -4.20
C ILE A 57 9.51 7.87 -2.77
N ALA A 58 10.78 7.69 -2.36
CA ALA A 58 11.24 8.03 -1.01
C ALA A 58 11.05 9.53 -0.69
N ARG A 59 11.19 10.40 -1.70
CA ARG A 59 10.91 11.83 -1.56
C ARG A 59 9.41 12.12 -1.54
N ALA A 60 8.64 11.51 -2.45
CA ALA A 60 7.21 11.74 -2.56
C ALA A 60 6.42 11.25 -1.35
N ALA A 61 6.89 10.18 -0.70
CA ALA A 61 6.34 9.62 0.53
C ALA A 61 6.92 10.26 1.80
N ASP A 62 7.72 11.32 1.66
CA ASP A 62 8.34 12.09 2.76
C ASP A 62 9.07 11.21 3.80
N CYS A 63 9.75 10.15 3.34
CA CYS A 63 10.42 9.22 4.25
C CYS A 63 11.51 9.91 5.10
N ALA A 64 12.11 11.00 4.59
CA ALA A 64 13.14 11.75 5.30
C ALA A 64 12.60 12.53 6.51
N ALA A 65 11.30 12.79 6.62
CA ALA A 65 10.72 13.46 7.78
C ALA A 65 10.89 12.64 9.06
N CYS A 66 10.76 11.31 8.96
CA CYS A 66 10.96 10.40 10.09
C CYS A 66 12.35 9.73 10.07
N HIS A 67 12.92 9.48 8.89
CA HIS A 67 14.26 8.91 8.77
C HIS A 67 15.34 10.00 8.68
N VAL A 68 15.52 10.81 9.72
CA VAL A 68 16.61 11.78 9.82
C VAL A 68 17.33 11.61 11.16
N ALA A 69 18.65 11.76 11.14
CA ALA A 69 19.45 11.73 12.37
C ALA A 69 19.45 13.09 13.08
N GLU A 70 19.85 13.10 14.35
CA GLU A 70 19.94 14.35 15.15
C GLU A 70 20.86 15.41 14.50
N ASP A 71 21.88 14.97 13.76
CA ASP A 71 22.79 15.84 13.01
C ASP A 71 22.21 16.36 11.68
N GLY A 72 20.94 16.05 11.38
CA GLY A 72 20.26 16.46 10.17
C GLY A 72 20.56 15.61 8.94
N ARG A 73 21.31 14.50 9.06
CA ARG A 73 21.58 13.61 7.93
C ARG A 73 20.30 12.90 7.49
N ALA A 74 19.81 13.22 6.29
CA ALA A 74 18.63 12.58 5.70
C ALA A 74 18.85 11.08 5.46
N TYR A 75 17.78 10.29 5.65
CA TYR A 75 17.72 8.83 5.52
C TYR A 75 18.65 8.06 6.47
N ALA A 76 19.22 8.71 7.49
CA ALA A 76 20.08 8.06 8.48
C ALA A 76 19.28 7.37 9.61
N GLY A 77 17.98 7.70 9.76
CA GLY A 77 17.17 7.21 10.88
C GLY A 77 17.58 7.84 12.22
N GLY A 78 16.97 7.38 13.32
CA GLY A 78 17.33 7.81 14.68
C GLY A 78 16.23 8.50 15.47
N LEU A 79 15.12 8.89 14.82
CA LEU A 79 13.92 9.39 15.49
C LEU A 79 12.93 8.22 15.69
N PRO A 80 12.75 7.71 16.92
CA PRO A 80 11.72 6.71 17.20
C PRO A 80 10.33 7.32 16.93
N MET A 81 9.44 6.53 16.33
CA MET A 81 8.02 6.89 16.26
C MET A 81 7.34 6.47 17.55
N GLU A 82 6.95 7.43 18.37
CA GLU A 82 6.13 7.20 19.56
C GLU A 82 4.70 6.82 19.11
N THR A 83 4.43 5.51 18.94
CA THR A 83 3.08 5.00 18.72
C THR A 83 2.41 4.69 20.07
N PRO A 84 1.13 5.06 20.28
CA PRO A 84 0.39 4.77 21.52
C PRO A 84 0.34 3.29 21.91
#